data_AF-A0AAV2W2J2-F1
#
_entry.id   AF-A0AAV2W2J2-F1
#
_cell.length_a   1.000
_cell.length_b   1.000
_cell.length_c   1.000
_cell.angle_alpha   90.00
_cell.angle_beta   90.00
_cell.angle_gamma   90.00
#
_symmetry.space_group_name_H-M   'P 1'
#
loop_
_entity.id
_entity.type
_entity.pdbx_description
1 polymer ?
#
loop_
_entity_poly.entity_id
_entity_poly.type
_entity_poly.pdbx_seq_one_letter_code
_entity_poly.pdbx_strand_id
1 'polypeptide(L)'
;MGKGTSHIIRAFVSLAMAGSLMCATAGCSTDPSTGTATTSPSATTAASTGHVALFLPSNSPNLSQNVPLNNWNTLNDSLENALSTDGFSGKSMNRETSGSLASQSDALKRYVQERLNADSKEQYGDPQTEQGATTIVIAPAVRLDRNYGEYSHFITTPNQEPSDQDASDTDSDESSSMRQIADSLNKAKNAGMHVVVLSNPIDGFVPNVYVPLVTAADIGRMQAQQIVSKLDLDAVSESNPKAIEVLLPNTDPSGKNNSFQAQAFEGIWEVLGPYFRQRKAYSPSQRLSFFTTKSDYKDVMFKATKDSQIEDELKSRLETKGRDAAVRIDGILAMNDFTAAASIKALKTMGYSGSSMDVNPSITIFDVVGNIAGRKPLNRQRVPNPAQSGDESAQPSQTTKTDSKQWPIITGFGAYISDIPNIVNGLQWMTGLVDVHANTGTIAQIALQLNRKEKLSNIAELKTSDDYGSEIPTLHITLLAVSAANLKAALIDPGYISLADADM
;
A
#
# COMPACT_ATOMS: atom_id res chain seq x y z
N MET A 1 -22.43 7.61 -67.42
CA MET A 1 -22.79 9.04 -67.59
C MET A 1 -22.21 9.83 -66.43
N GLY A 2 -21.46 10.90 -66.73
CA GLY A 2 -20.98 11.97 -65.81
C GLY A 2 -19.98 11.56 -64.73
N LYS A 3 -18.65 11.54 -64.96
CA LYS A 3 -17.63 12.62 -65.05
C LYS A 3 -17.31 13.35 -63.73
N GLY A 4 -16.01 13.36 -63.41
CA GLY A 4 -15.34 14.14 -62.36
C GLY A 4 -14.18 13.34 -61.70
N THR A 5 -13.12 12.89 -62.39
CA THR A 5 -11.82 13.59 -62.63
C THR A 5 -11.45 14.53 -61.47
N SER A 6 -10.32 14.42 -60.75
CA SER A 6 -8.90 14.23 -61.14
C SER A 6 -8.09 14.44 -59.83
N HIS A 7 -6.88 13.97 -59.52
CA HIS A 7 -5.89 13.02 -60.04
C HIS A 7 -4.83 12.90 -58.89
N ILE A 8 -4.32 11.70 -58.59
CA ILE A 8 -2.91 11.23 -58.83
C ILE A 8 -1.88 12.04 -57.98
N ILE A 9 -1.05 11.45 -57.11
CA ILE A 9 0.11 10.61 -57.45
C ILE A 9 0.47 9.65 -56.29
N ARG A 10 0.69 8.39 -56.67
CA ARG A 10 1.39 7.30 -55.95
C ARG A 10 2.90 7.38 -56.22
N ALA A 11 3.73 7.02 -55.24
CA ALA A 11 4.91 6.14 -55.37
C ALA A 11 5.52 5.97 -53.95
N PHE A 12 5.50 4.82 -53.27
CA PHE A 12 6.12 3.49 -53.47
C PHE A 12 7.66 3.44 -53.39
N VAL A 13 8.11 2.39 -52.67
CA VAL A 13 9.45 1.74 -52.62
C VAL A 13 10.41 2.30 -51.55
N SER A 14 10.50 1.70 -50.35
CA SER A 14 11.28 0.50 -49.95
C SER A 14 12.81 0.65 -50.10
N LEU A 15 13.59 0.59 -49.02
CA LEU A 15 14.73 -0.35 -48.89
C LEU A 15 15.31 -0.33 -47.46
N ALA A 16 15.83 -1.49 -47.08
CA ALA A 16 16.33 -1.89 -45.77
C ALA A 16 17.87 -1.75 -45.63
N MET A 17 18.35 -2.21 -44.47
CA MET A 17 19.74 -2.50 -44.02
C MET A 17 20.46 -1.34 -43.32
N ALA A 18 20.83 -1.42 -42.04
CA ALA A 18 21.68 -2.38 -41.29
C ALA A 18 23.13 -1.90 -41.17
N GLY A 19 23.65 -1.99 -39.94
CA GLY A 19 25.05 -1.81 -39.56
C GLY A 19 25.34 -0.45 -38.90
N SER A 20 26.18 -0.29 -37.89
CA SER A 20 26.96 -1.24 -37.08
C SER A 20 27.44 -0.49 -35.82
N LEU A 21 27.68 -1.31 -34.82
CA LEU A 21 28.47 -1.20 -33.60
C LEU A 21 29.82 -0.42 -33.67
N MET A 22 30.17 0.20 -32.53
CA MET A 22 31.50 0.30 -31.86
C MET A 22 32.46 1.51 -32.02
N CYS A 23 32.82 2.03 -30.83
CA CYS A 23 34.12 2.49 -30.28
C CYS A 23 34.93 3.61 -30.96
N ALA A 24 35.29 4.64 -30.17
CA ALA A 24 36.69 4.93 -29.83
C ALA A 24 36.83 5.98 -28.71
N THR A 25 37.68 5.65 -27.74
CA THR A 25 38.31 6.52 -26.73
C THR A 25 39.57 7.20 -27.30
N ALA A 26 39.82 8.46 -26.94
CA ALA A 26 41.12 9.15 -26.75
C ALA A 26 40.80 10.64 -26.51
N GLY A 27 41.46 11.46 -25.71
CA GLY A 27 42.74 11.42 -25.00
C GLY A 27 43.12 12.90 -24.77
N CYS A 28 43.60 13.26 -23.57
CA CYS A 28 43.94 14.64 -23.17
C CYS A 28 45.10 15.25 -23.99
N SER A 29 45.11 16.58 -24.17
CA SER A 29 46.26 17.48 -23.92
C SER A 29 45.99 18.94 -24.36
N THR A 30 46.81 19.85 -23.85
CA THR A 30 46.65 21.29 -23.55
C THR A 30 47.07 22.27 -24.65
N ASP A 31 46.31 23.38 -24.79
CA ASP A 31 46.58 24.83 -25.11
C ASP A 31 47.75 25.32 -26.03
N PRO A 32 47.75 26.58 -26.59
CA PRO A 32 46.79 27.70 -26.47
C PRO A 32 46.42 28.48 -27.79
N SER A 33 45.35 29.29 -27.68
CA SER A 33 45.06 30.56 -28.39
C SER A 33 45.07 30.64 -29.94
N THR A 34 43.88 30.81 -30.54
CA THR A 34 43.56 31.86 -31.53
C THR A 34 42.05 32.00 -31.68
N GLY A 35 41.56 33.24 -31.61
CA GLY A 35 40.13 33.55 -31.51
C GLY A 35 39.36 33.27 -32.79
N THR A 36 38.21 32.61 -32.63
CA THR A 36 37.08 32.75 -33.54
C THR A 36 35.80 32.68 -32.71
N ALA A 37 34.96 33.70 -32.82
CA ALA A 37 33.70 33.81 -32.11
C ALA A 37 32.71 32.76 -32.66
N THR A 38 32.56 31.66 -31.95
CA THR A 38 31.43 30.74 -32.11
C THR A 38 30.45 31.04 -30.98
N THR A 39 29.30 31.57 -31.33
CA THR A 39 28.14 31.65 -30.44
C THR A 39 27.75 30.23 -30.03
N SER A 40 28.17 29.81 -28.84
CA SER A 40 27.63 28.62 -28.19
C SER A 40 26.13 28.80 -28.01
N PRO A 41 25.30 27.78 -28.29
CA PRO A 41 23.91 27.83 -27.87
C PRO A 41 23.90 28.02 -26.35
N SER A 42 23.18 29.03 -25.85
CA SER A 42 22.95 29.21 -24.42
C SER A 42 22.50 27.88 -23.84
N ALA A 43 23.35 27.28 -23.01
CA ALA A 43 22.90 26.23 -22.11
C ALA A 43 21.80 26.85 -21.28
N THR A 44 20.54 26.46 -21.51
CA THR A 44 19.48 26.65 -20.54
C THR A 44 19.99 26.05 -19.25
N THR A 45 20.40 26.89 -18.31
CA THR A 45 20.74 26.47 -16.96
C THR A 45 19.55 25.70 -16.43
N ALA A 46 19.72 24.40 -16.20
CA ALA A 46 18.67 23.57 -15.65
C ALA A 46 18.15 24.22 -14.37
N ALA A 47 16.84 24.34 -14.24
CA ALA A 47 16.21 24.94 -13.07
C ALA A 47 16.66 24.19 -11.80
N SER A 48 17.09 24.95 -10.79
CA SER A 48 17.57 24.37 -9.54
C SER A 48 16.52 23.45 -8.92
N THR A 49 16.98 22.35 -8.32
CA THR A 49 16.13 21.45 -7.53
C THR A 49 15.99 21.93 -6.09
N GLY A 50 16.81 22.90 -5.64
CA GLY A 50 16.94 23.25 -4.23
C GLY A 50 17.49 22.08 -3.39
N HIS A 51 17.09 22.02 -2.12
CA HIS A 51 17.51 21.03 -1.13
C HIS A 51 16.32 20.25 -0.57
N VAL A 52 16.59 19.05 -0.08
CA VAL A 52 15.64 18.22 0.66
C VAL A 52 16.29 17.71 1.94
N ALA A 53 15.53 17.73 3.03
CA ALA A 53 15.92 17.12 4.30
C ALA A 53 14.90 16.08 4.74
N LEU A 54 15.35 14.86 4.98
CA LEU A 54 14.52 13.72 5.37
C LEU A 54 14.72 13.43 6.85
N PHE A 55 13.67 13.57 7.65
CA PHE A 55 13.63 13.20 9.07
C PHE A 55 12.64 12.06 9.26
N LEU A 56 13.12 10.83 9.13
CA LEU A 56 12.26 9.65 9.05
C LEU A 56 12.54 8.69 10.22
N PRO A 57 11.58 7.88 10.67
CA PRO A 57 11.82 6.95 11.75
C PRO A 57 12.85 5.89 11.34
N SER A 58 13.64 5.39 12.31
CA SER A 58 14.38 4.15 12.13
C SER A 58 13.48 2.96 12.47
N ASN A 59 13.68 1.82 11.80
CA ASN A 59 12.99 0.58 12.17
C ASN A 59 13.28 0.21 13.64
N SER A 60 12.25 -0.25 14.36
CA SER A 60 12.41 -0.67 15.75
C SER A 60 13.25 -1.95 15.84
N PRO A 61 14.24 -2.05 16.72
CA PRO A 61 15.11 -3.23 16.81
C PRO A 61 14.39 -4.49 17.34
N ASN A 62 13.16 -4.37 17.87
CA ASN A 62 12.43 -5.45 18.51
C ASN A 62 11.41 -6.17 17.61
N LEU A 63 11.51 -6.01 16.29
CA LEU A 63 10.58 -6.67 15.37
C LEU A 63 10.93 -8.16 15.25
N SER A 64 9.89 -8.99 15.37
CA SER A 64 9.98 -10.44 15.20
C SER A 64 10.50 -10.82 13.80
N GLN A 65 10.88 -12.08 13.58
CA GLN A 65 11.30 -12.56 12.25
C GLN A 65 10.21 -12.47 11.16
N ASN A 66 8.96 -12.14 11.53
CA ASN A 66 7.84 -11.91 10.62
C ASN A 66 7.62 -10.39 10.43
N VAL A 67 8.47 -9.75 9.64
CA VAL A 67 8.35 -8.30 9.35
C VAL A 67 7.63 -8.11 8.01
N PRO A 68 6.64 -7.20 7.92
CA PRO A 68 6.11 -6.77 6.63
C PRO A 68 7.21 -6.25 5.72
N LEU A 69 7.01 -6.42 4.41
CA LEU A 69 7.94 -5.90 3.41
C LEU A 69 8.07 -4.38 3.52
N ASN A 70 6.94 -3.71 3.75
CA ASN A 70 6.88 -2.28 4.01
C ASN A 70 7.45 -1.92 5.38
N ASN A 71 8.59 -1.22 5.38
CA ASN A 71 9.23 -0.69 6.58
C ASN A 71 9.94 0.64 6.30
N TRP A 72 10.35 1.36 7.34
CA TRP A 72 10.94 2.69 7.18
C TRP A 72 12.25 2.69 6.38
N ASN A 73 13.07 1.65 6.48
CA ASN A 73 14.27 1.55 5.63
C ASN A 73 13.89 1.48 4.14
N THR A 74 12.92 0.65 3.77
CA THR A 74 12.45 0.57 2.37
C THR A 74 11.89 1.89 1.85
N LEU A 75 11.17 2.64 2.69
CA LEU A 75 10.66 3.96 2.32
C LEU A 75 11.79 4.98 2.17
N ASN A 76 12.75 4.98 3.10
CA ASN A 76 13.89 5.90 3.06
C ASN A 76 14.71 5.70 1.79
N ASP A 77 15.07 4.46 1.48
CA ASP A 77 15.92 4.14 0.34
C ASP A 77 15.17 4.39 -0.98
N SER A 78 13.87 4.07 -1.04
CA SER A 78 13.04 4.38 -2.20
C SER A 78 12.88 5.88 -2.43
N LEU A 79 12.69 6.66 -1.35
CA LEU A 79 12.58 8.12 -1.45
C LEU A 79 13.88 8.78 -1.89
N GLU A 80 15.03 8.31 -1.38
CA GLU A 80 16.34 8.80 -1.81
C GLU A 80 16.59 8.51 -3.31
N ASN A 81 16.22 7.32 -3.78
CA ASN A 81 16.29 6.96 -5.19
C ASN A 81 15.33 7.80 -6.06
N ALA A 82 14.11 8.06 -5.59
CA ALA A 82 13.14 8.90 -6.28
C ALA A 82 13.63 10.35 -6.39
N LEU A 83 14.14 10.94 -5.31
CA LEU A 83 14.74 12.27 -5.30
C LEU A 83 15.93 12.36 -6.25
N SER A 84 16.80 11.34 -6.25
CA SER A 84 17.94 11.28 -7.18
C SER A 84 17.50 11.21 -8.64
N THR A 85 16.44 10.46 -8.93
CA THR A 85 15.83 10.35 -10.26
C THR A 85 15.26 11.69 -10.73
N ASP A 86 14.70 12.47 -9.79
CA ASP A 86 14.17 13.82 -10.03
C ASP A 86 15.25 14.91 -10.11
N GLY A 87 16.53 14.52 -9.99
CA GLY A 87 17.69 15.38 -10.22
C GLY A 87 18.29 16.00 -8.96
N PHE A 88 17.82 15.65 -7.76
CA PHE A 88 18.49 16.05 -6.52
C PHE A 88 19.86 15.38 -6.43
N SER A 89 20.91 16.17 -6.22
CA SER A 89 22.25 15.65 -5.98
C SER A 89 22.39 15.16 -4.53
N GLY A 90 23.32 14.25 -4.27
CA GLY A 90 23.64 13.83 -2.90
C GLY A 90 24.08 14.97 -1.96
N LYS A 91 24.59 16.09 -2.50
CA LYS A 91 24.97 17.27 -1.72
C LYS A 91 23.78 18.15 -1.33
N SER A 92 22.68 18.06 -2.06
CA SER A 92 21.42 18.78 -1.81
C SER A 92 20.44 17.97 -0.97
N MET A 93 20.85 16.78 -0.51
CA MET A 93 20.04 15.90 0.32
C MET A 93 20.68 15.75 1.69
N ASN A 94 19.88 15.94 2.73
CA ASN A 94 20.21 15.55 4.10
C ASN A 94 19.24 14.45 4.52
N ARG A 95 19.77 13.37 5.11
CA ARG A 95 18.96 12.26 5.62
C ARG A 95 19.35 11.99 7.06
N GLU A 96 18.35 12.01 7.94
CA GLU A 96 18.49 11.65 9.34
C GLU A 96 17.37 10.69 9.74
N THR A 97 17.75 9.59 10.39
CA THR A 97 16.79 8.61 10.91
C THR A 97 16.83 8.56 12.42
N SER A 98 15.66 8.46 13.05
CA SER A 98 15.54 8.56 14.51
C SER A 98 14.67 7.43 15.09
N GLY A 99 15.12 6.84 16.20
CA GLY A 99 14.37 5.79 16.91
C GLY A 99 13.42 6.30 18.00
N SER A 100 13.37 7.62 18.19
CA SER A 100 12.48 8.29 19.15
C SER A 100 12.21 9.72 18.75
N LEU A 101 11.09 10.28 19.22
CA LEU A 101 10.73 11.69 19.04
C LEU A 101 11.79 12.64 19.61
N ALA A 102 12.40 12.32 20.76
CA ALA A 102 13.43 13.16 21.37
C ALA A 102 14.65 13.31 20.45
N SER A 103 15.20 12.20 19.95
CA SER A 103 16.34 12.23 19.03
C SER A 103 16.00 12.92 17.70
N GLN A 104 14.76 12.76 17.21
CA GLN A 104 14.27 13.43 16.01
C GLN A 104 14.08 14.93 16.20
N SER A 105 13.60 15.35 17.38
CA SER A 105 13.46 16.75 17.76
C SER A 105 14.83 17.46 17.76
N ASP A 106 15.82 16.84 18.40
CA ASP A 106 17.19 17.39 18.45
C ASP A 106 17.84 17.47 17.06
N ALA A 107 17.67 16.42 16.25
CA ALA A 107 18.07 16.36 14.85
C ALA A 107 17.50 17.52 14.03
N LEU A 108 16.16 17.63 14.01
CA LEU A 108 15.45 18.65 13.27
C LEU A 108 15.83 20.06 13.73
N LYS A 109 15.90 20.28 15.05
CA LYS A 109 16.27 21.58 15.63
C LYS A 109 17.67 22.00 15.19
N ARG A 110 18.66 21.10 15.22
CA ARG A 110 20.02 21.39 14.74
C ARG A 110 20.03 21.76 13.26
N TYR A 111 19.35 20.97 12.43
CA TYR A 111 19.27 21.23 10.99
C TYR A 111 18.62 22.58 10.67
N VAL A 112 17.49 22.88 11.30
CA VAL A 112 16.81 24.17 11.12
C VAL A 112 17.71 25.31 11.59
N GLN A 113 18.37 25.19 12.74
CA GLN A 113 19.32 26.21 13.21
C GLN A 113 20.46 26.43 12.21
N GLU A 114 21.08 25.36 11.71
CA GLU A 114 22.12 25.45 10.68
C GLU A 114 21.62 26.17 9.44
N ARG A 115 20.48 25.78 8.88
CA ARG A 115 19.93 26.39 7.65
C ARG A 115 19.56 27.87 7.81
N LEU A 116 19.33 28.36 9.03
CA LEU A 116 19.01 29.77 9.29
C LEU A 116 20.25 30.62 9.58
N ASN A 117 21.41 30.02 9.83
CA ASN A 117 22.64 30.74 10.10
C ASN A 117 23.20 31.43 8.83
N ALA A 118 23.89 32.56 9.03
CA ALA A 118 24.40 33.39 7.93
C ALA A 118 25.40 32.64 7.04
N ASP A 119 26.35 31.92 7.64
CA ASP A 119 27.38 31.15 6.92
C ASP A 119 26.76 30.08 6.02
N SER A 120 25.68 29.45 6.47
CA SER A 120 24.96 28.43 5.69
C SER A 120 24.19 29.03 4.51
N LYS A 121 23.87 30.34 4.51
CA LYS A 121 23.31 31.00 3.31
C LYS A 121 24.35 31.16 2.20
N GLU A 122 25.63 31.27 2.54
CA GLU A 122 26.71 31.28 1.55
C GLU A 122 26.92 29.88 0.94
N GLN A 123 26.82 28.84 1.78
CA GLN A 123 27.04 27.46 1.35
C GLN A 123 25.85 26.87 0.58
N TYR A 124 24.63 27.12 1.03
CA TYR A 124 23.44 26.42 0.56
C TYR A 124 22.41 27.36 -0.09
N GLY A 125 22.61 28.67 -0.03
CA GLY A 125 21.64 29.66 -0.50
C GLY A 125 20.54 29.98 0.51
N ASP A 126 19.93 31.15 0.35
CA ASP A 126 18.79 31.59 1.16
C ASP A 126 17.55 30.73 0.85
N PRO A 127 16.86 30.15 1.85
CA PRO A 127 15.63 29.37 1.66
C PRO A 127 14.53 30.06 0.85
N GLN A 128 14.52 31.39 0.77
CA GLN A 128 13.56 32.14 -0.04
C GLN A 128 13.90 32.16 -1.55
N THR A 129 15.10 31.78 -1.94
CA THR A 129 15.57 31.72 -3.33
C THR A 129 15.41 30.31 -3.90
N GLU A 130 15.28 30.15 -5.23
CA GLU A 130 15.17 28.82 -5.85
C GLU A 130 16.38 27.92 -5.55
N GLN A 131 17.59 28.50 -5.54
CA GLN A 131 18.82 27.76 -5.29
C GLN A 131 18.95 27.31 -3.82
N GLY A 132 18.41 28.09 -2.89
CA GLY A 132 18.39 27.76 -1.47
C GLY A 132 17.11 27.12 -0.98
N ALA A 133 16.08 27.02 -1.81
CA ALA A 133 14.78 26.46 -1.43
C ALA A 133 14.96 25.08 -0.79
N THR A 134 14.23 24.82 0.28
CA THR A 134 14.39 23.58 1.06
C THR A 134 13.03 23.01 1.39
N THR A 135 12.85 21.73 1.09
CA THR A 135 11.69 20.95 1.54
C THR A 135 12.13 19.98 2.63
N ILE A 136 11.50 20.07 3.80
CA ILE A 136 11.65 19.12 4.90
C ILE A 136 10.55 18.06 4.75
N VAL A 137 10.94 16.80 4.62
CA VAL A 137 10.03 15.64 4.67
C VAL A 137 10.22 14.97 6.02
N ILE A 138 9.15 14.90 6.83
CA ILE A 138 9.22 14.37 8.19
C ILE A 138 8.10 13.38 8.46
N ALA A 139 8.41 12.25 9.08
CA ALA A 139 7.41 11.38 9.71
C ALA A 139 7.75 11.27 11.20
N PRO A 140 6.84 11.60 12.13
CA PRO A 140 7.13 11.53 13.56
C PRO A 140 7.59 10.13 13.98
N ALA A 141 8.72 10.05 14.68
CA ALA A 141 9.33 8.81 15.19
C ALA A 141 8.60 8.26 16.43
N VAL A 142 7.29 8.05 16.31
CA VAL A 142 6.44 7.44 17.33
C VAL A 142 6.69 5.96 17.44
N ARG A 143 6.57 5.42 18.66
CA ARG A 143 6.65 3.98 18.88
C ARG A 143 5.29 3.35 18.62
N LEU A 144 5.24 2.55 17.55
CA LEU A 144 4.08 1.70 17.30
C LEU A 144 4.07 0.56 18.31
N ASP A 145 2.91 0.31 18.90
CA ASP A 145 2.71 -0.90 19.68
C ASP A 145 2.77 -2.14 18.77
N ARG A 146 2.79 -3.32 19.38
CA ARG A 146 2.85 -4.59 18.65
C ARG A 146 1.62 -4.84 17.78
N ASN A 147 0.44 -4.36 18.18
CA ASN A 147 -0.79 -4.45 17.40
C ASN A 147 -0.76 -3.58 16.14
N TYR A 148 0.09 -2.56 16.02
CA TYR A 148 0.26 -1.82 14.76
C TYR A 148 1.44 -2.38 13.95
N GLY A 149 2.55 -2.70 14.63
CA GLY A 149 3.79 -3.17 13.97
C GLY A 149 3.62 -4.47 13.18
N GLU A 150 2.69 -5.34 13.56
CA GLU A 150 2.36 -6.60 12.85
C GLU A 150 1.45 -6.39 11.61
N TYR A 151 1.22 -5.17 11.17
CA TYR A 151 0.40 -4.89 9.98
C TYR A 151 1.14 -3.99 8.98
N SER A 152 1.81 -2.94 9.44
CA SER A 152 2.77 -2.14 8.66
C SER A 152 3.41 -1.08 9.54
N HIS A 153 4.65 -0.70 9.26
CA HIS A 153 5.30 0.44 9.93
C HIS A 153 4.72 1.80 9.51
N PHE A 154 3.87 1.82 8.49
CA PHE A 154 3.29 3.04 7.92
C PHE A 154 1.89 3.36 8.44
N ILE A 155 1.41 2.61 9.44
CA ILE A 155 0.06 2.84 9.96
C ILE A 155 0.01 4.17 10.69
N THR A 156 -0.94 4.99 10.25
CA THR A 156 -1.23 6.27 10.86
C THR A 156 -2.27 6.13 11.95
N THR A 157 -1.89 6.61 13.12
CA THR A 157 -2.57 6.48 14.40
C THR A 157 -2.66 7.86 15.07
N PRO A 158 -3.45 8.79 14.52
CA PRO A 158 -3.47 10.18 14.97
C PRO A 158 -3.88 10.33 16.45
N ASN A 159 -4.56 9.32 17.01
CA ASN A 159 -5.05 9.30 18.40
C ASN A 159 -4.62 8.02 19.13
N GLN A 160 -3.37 7.57 19.00
CA GLN A 160 -2.92 6.43 19.79
C GLN A 160 -3.01 6.80 21.29
N GLU A 161 -3.97 6.22 22.02
CA GLU A 161 -3.98 6.36 23.47
C GLU A 161 -2.77 5.62 24.04
N PRO A 162 -2.04 6.23 25.01
CA PRO A 162 -0.89 5.61 25.64
C PRO A 162 -1.28 4.22 26.16
N SER A 163 -0.44 3.22 25.89
CA SER A 163 -0.60 1.93 26.56
C SER A 163 -0.34 2.12 28.05
N ASP A 164 -1.23 1.63 28.91
CA ASP A 164 -1.13 1.71 30.39
C ASP A 164 0.20 1.13 30.96
N GLN A 165 1.03 0.46 30.14
CA GLN A 165 2.36 -0.04 30.51
C GLN A 165 3.49 1.00 30.39
N ASP A 166 3.29 2.10 29.67
CA ASP A 166 4.31 3.14 29.41
C ASP A 166 3.94 4.52 30.00
N ALA A 167 2.81 4.64 30.70
CA ALA A 167 2.30 5.85 31.37
C ALA A 167 3.16 6.31 32.57
N SER A 168 4.43 6.57 32.28
CA SER A 168 5.51 7.09 33.12
C SER A 168 6.05 8.38 32.48
N ASP A 169 7.07 9.02 33.07
CA ASP A 169 7.69 10.28 32.62
C ASP A 169 7.91 10.40 31.09
N THR A 170 8.06 9.26 30.40
CA THR A 170 8.11 9.09 28.94
C THR A 170 6.98 9.81 28.17
N ASP A 171 5.73 9.81 28.64
CA ASP A 171 4.60 10.46 27.94
C ASP A 171 4.72 12.00 27.94
N SER A 172 5.22 12.57 29.05
CA SER A 172 5.50 13.99 29.13
C SER A 172 6.67 14.40 28.23
N ASP A 173 7.67 13.53 28.11
CA ASP A 173 8.83 13.73 27.26
C ASP A 173 8.47 13.63 25.77
N GLU A 174 7.65 12.66 25.37
CA GLU A 174 7.14 12.53 23.99
C GLU A 174 6.25 13.71 23.60
N SER A 175 5.33 14.12 24.48
CA SER A 175 4.52 15.32 24.28
C SER A 175 5.37 16.59 24.14
N SER A 176 6.43 16.72 24.95
CA SER A 176 7.35 17.85 24.86
C SER A 176 8.16 17.83 23.56
N SER A 177 8.60 16.64 23.13
CA SER A 177 9.36 16.44 21.88
C SER A 177 8.50 16.77 20.67
N MET A 178 7.22 16.36 20.66
CA MET A 178 6.28 16.70 19.59
C MET A 178 6.07 18.20 19.46
N ARG A 179 5.92 18.92 20.58
CA ARG A 179 5.83 20.39 20.59
C ARG A 179 7.11 21.05 20.07
N GLN A 180 8.28 20.54 20.44
CA GLN A 180 9.56 21.05 19.94
C GLN A 180 9.75 20.81 18.44
N ILE A 181 9.27 19.67 17.92
CA ILE A 181 9.20 19.40 16.49
C ILE A 181 8.31 20.46 15.82
N ALA A 182 7.08 20.65 16.31
CA ALA A 182 6.16 21.66 15.79
C ALA A 182 6.77 23.07 15.77
N ASP A 183 7.42 23.50 16.86
CA ASP A 183 8.11 24.78 16.96
C ASP A 183 9.24 24.93 15.94
N SER A 184 10.02 23.87 15.72
CA SER A 184 11.13 23.85 14.76
C SER A 184 10.61 23.93 13.32
N LEU A 185 9.54 23.21 13.00
CA LEU A 185 8.90 23.26 11.68
C LEU A 185 8.23 24.61 11.42
N ASN A 186 7.60 25.23 12.43
CA ASN A 186 7.06 26.59 12.32
C ASN A 186 8.17 27.61 12.03
N LYS A 187 9.34 27.50 12.69
CA LYS A 187 10.51 28.34 12.38
C LYS A 187 11.00 28.13 10.95
N ALA A 188 11.07 26.88 10.48
CA ALA A 188 11.47 26.55 9.13
C ALA A 188 10.52 27.18 8.08
N LYS A 189 9.20 27.03 8.27
CA LYS A 189 8.20 27.65 7.39
C LYS A 189 8.29 29.17 7.37
N ASN A 190 8.44 29.80 8.54
CA ASN A 190 8.60 31.26 8.65
C ASN A 190 9.84 31.77 7.90
N ALA A 191 10.87 30.94 7.76
CA ALA A 191 12.06 31.27 6.98
C ALA A 191 11.93 30.97 5.48
N GLY A 192 10.82 30.37 5.02
CA GLY A 192 10.56 30.08 3.61
C GLY A 192 10.76 28.63 3.20
N MET A 193 11.07 27.73 4.13
CA MET A 193 11.16 26.30 3.83
C MET A 193 9.75 25.70 3.68
N HIS A 194 9.66 24.65 2.89
CA HIS A 194 8.45 23.85 2.77
C HIS A 194 8.52 22.62 3.67
N VAL A 195 7.36 22.12 4.11
CA VAL A 195 7.28 20.94 4.97
C VAL A 195 6.23 19.97 4.44
N VAL A 196 6.64 18.72 4.24
CA VAL A 196 5.78 17.58 3.95
C VAL A 196 5.76 16.68 5.18
N VAL A 197 4.59 16.44 5.76
CA VAL A 197 4.45 15.52 6.90
C VAL A 197 3.93 14.17 6.40
N LEU A 198 4.58 13.09 6.79
CA LEU A 198 4.19 11.72 6.50
C LEU A 198 3.64 11.04 7.75
N SER A 199 2.73 10.09 7.54
CA SER A 199 2.10 9.27 8.57
C SER A 199 1.32 10.10 9.61
N ASN A 200 1.81 10.22 10.83
CA ASN A 200 1.08 10.84 11.92
C ASN A 200 1.09 12.38 11.82
N PRO A 201 -0.06 13.04 12.07
CA PRO A 201 -0.12 14.49 12.14
C PRO A 201 0.71 15.02 13.31
N ILE A 202 1.06 16.31 13.25
CA ILE A 202 1.88 17.00 14.26
C ILE A 202 1.05 18.14 14.84
N ASP A 203 0.63 17.99 16.10
CA ASP A 203 -0.16 18.99 16.80
C ASP A 203 0.58 20.34 16.88
N GLY A 204 -0.17 21.43 16.66
CA GLY A 204 0.38 22.80 16.70
C GLY A 204 1.18 23.21 15.44
N PHE A 205 1.13 22.40 14.38
CA PHE A 205 1.79 22.68 13.11
C PHE A 205 0.88 22.38 11.92
N VAL A 206 0.98 23.14 10.83
CA VAL A 206 0.25 22.88 9.57
C VAL A 206 1.25 22.75 8.42
N PRO A 207 1.38 21.59 7.76
CA PRO A 207 2.35 21.39 6.69
C PRO A 207 1.96 22.07 5.38
N ASN A 208 2.87 22.06 4.39
CA ASN A 208 2.54 22.40 3.01
C ASN A 208 1.80 21.25 2.32
N VAL A 209 2.16 20.01 2.63
CA VAL A 209 1.51 18.79 2.16
C VAL A 209 1.47 17.75 3.27
N TYR A 210 0.36 17.04 3.40
CA TYR A 210 0.24 15.89 4.29
C TYR A 210 0.15 14.58 3.51
N VAL A 211 0.77 13.53 4.02
CA VAL A 211 0.76 12.19 3.44
C VAL A 211 0.45 11.19 4.56
N PRO A 212 -0.81 10.88 4.84
CA PRO A 212 -1.19 9.99 5.94
C PRO A 212 -0.66 8.56 5.80
N LEU A 213 0.00 8.19 4.69
CA LEU A 213 0.30 6.79 4.39
C LEU A 213 -0.99 5.94 4.54
N VAL A 214 -1.00 4.89 5.36
CA VAL A 214 -2.14 3.96 5.43
C VAL A 214 -2.84 4.01 6.79
N THR A 215 -4.17 3.92 6.79
CA THR A 215 -4.95 3.71 8.02
C THR A 215 -5.44 2.26 8.12
N ALA A 216 -5.79 1.81 9.33
CA ALA A 216 -6.40 0.50 9.54
C ALA A 216 -7.70 0.33 8.73
N ALA A 217 -8.50 1.39 8.61
CA ALA A 217 -9.72 1.41 7.81
C ALA A 217 -9.43 1.19 6.31
N ASP A 218 -8.36 1.77 5.78
CA ASP A 218 -7.97 1.56 4.38
C ASP A 218 -7.57 0.10 4.11
N ILE A 219 -6.85 -0.53 5.04
CA ILE A 219 -6.50 -1.95 4.98
C ILE A 219 -7.77 -2.80 4.94
N GLY A 220 -8.65 -2.62 5.93
CA GLY A 220 -9.90 -3.37 6.05
C GLY A 220 -10.81 -3.20 4.83
N ARG A 221 -10.93 -1.96 4.33
CA ARG A 221 -11.72 -1.61 3.14
C ARG A 221 -11.16 -2.30 1.89
N MET A 222 -9.85 -2.24 1.68
CA MET A 222 -9.19 -2.88 0.53
C MET A 222 -9.43 -4.40 0.54
N GLN A 223 -9.19 -5.07 1.67
CA GLN A 223 -9.40 -6.53 1.77
C GLN A 223 -10.87 -6.91 1.53
N ALA A 224 -11.81 -6.15 2.08
CA ALA A 224 -13.24 -6.36 1.86
C ALA A 224 -13.64 -6.16 0.39
N GLN A 225 -13.13 -5.13 -0.30
CA GLN A 225 -13.38 -4.90 -1.72
C GLN A 225 -12.87 -6.08 -2.57
N GLN A 226 -11.72 -6.62 -2.21
CA GLN A 226 -11.12 -7.78 -2.87
C GLN A 226 -12.00 -9.02 -2.69
N ILE A 227 -12.53 -9.27 -1.49
CA ILE A 227 -13.50 -10.36 -1.26
C ILE A 227 -14.78 -10.16 -2.06
N VAL A 228 -15.36 -8.95 -2.07
CA VAL A 228 -16.56 -8.64 -2.87
C VAL A 228 -16.34 -8.98 -4.33
N SER A 229 -15.23 -8.52 -4.89
CA SER A 229 -14.88 -8.75 -6.30
C SER A 229 -14.63 -10.23 -6.59
N LYS A 230 -13.85 -10.92 -5.76
CA LYS A 230 -13.44 -12.31 -6.01
C LYS A 230 -14.57 -13.31 -5.77
N LEU A 231 -15.53 -13.01 -4.91
CA LEU A 231 -16.73 -13.84 -4.72
C LEU A 231 -17.93 -13.40 -5.57
N ASP A 232 -17.78 -12.31 -6.34
CA ASP A 232 -18.82 -11.68 -7.14
C ASP A 232 -20.12 -11.47 -6.34
N LEU A 233 -19.99 -10.84 -5.17
CA LEU A 233 -21.10 -10.72 -4.22
C LEU A 233 -22.27 -9.90 -4.78
N ASP A 234 -22.04 -9.08 -5.81
CA ASP A 234 -23.10 -8.37 -6.52
C ASP A 234 -24.06 -9.33 -7.23
N ALA A 235 -23.54 -10.39 -7.84
CA ALA A 235 -24.32 -11.42 -8.55
C ALA A 235 -24.92 -12.48 -7.63
N VAL A 236 -24.53 -12.53 -6.35
CA VAL A 236 -25.03 -13.51 -5.38
C VAL A 236 -26.51 -13.26 -5.03
N SER A 237 -27.27 -14.34 -4.85
CA SER A 237 -28.68 -14.31 -4.44
C SER A 237 -28.85 -14.79 -3.00
N GLU A 238 -29.95 -14.40 -2.35
CA GLU A 238 -30.30 -14.85 -0.99
C GLU A 238 -30.45 -16.37 -0.85
N SER A 239 -30.79 -17.07 -1.93
CA SER A 239 -30.92 -18.54 -1.94
C SER A 239 -29.58 -19.28 -1.95
N ASN A 240 -28.48 -18.60 -2.30
CA ASN A 240 -27.15 -19.18 -2.34
C ASN A 240 -26.10 -18.19 -1.82
N PRO A 241 -26.17 -17.79 -0.54
CA PRO A 241 -25.27 -16.79 0.01
C PRO A 241 -23.85 -17.33 0.15
N LYS A 242 -22.88 -16.42 0.27
CA LYS A 242 -21.47 -16.75 0.52
C LYS A 242 -21.17 -16.75 2.03
N ALA A 243 -20.49 -17.80 2.48
CA ALA A 243 -19.99 -17.94 3.83
C ALA A 243 -18.69 -17.16 3.98
N ILE A 244 -18.66 -16.15 4.84
CA ILE A 244 -17.49 -15.27 5.04
C ILE A 244 -17.21 -15.13 6.53
N GLU A 245 -15.95 -15.32 6.92
CA GLU A 245 -15.46 -15.03 8.27
C GLU A 245 -14.46 -13.86 8.25
N VAL A 246 -14.50 -13.03 9.29
CA VAL A 246 -13.55 -11.93 9.52
C VAL A 246 -12.72 -12.26 10.75
N LEU A 247 -11.41 -12.34 10.60
CA LEU A 247 -10.47 -12.63 11.69
C LEU A 247 -9.68 -11.38 12.03
N LEU A 248 -10.00 -10.77 13.18
CA LEU A 248 -9.41 -9.53 13.66
C LEU A 248 -8.56 -9.79 14.92
N PRO A 249 -7.25 -10.08 14.79
CA PRO A 249 -6.42 -10.41 15.92
C PRO A 249 -6.07 -9.17 16.76
N ASN A 250 -5.89 -9.39 18.06
CA ASN A 250 -5.36 -8.43 19.01
C ASN A 250 -4.48 -9.15 20.04
N THR A 251 -3.32 -8.59 20.37
CA THR A 251 -2.43 -9.18 21.37
C THR A 251 -2.96 -9.04 22.81
N ASP A 252 -3.77 -8.01 23.08
CA ASP A 252 -4.47 -7.76 24.34
C ASP A 252 -5.92 -7.27 24.12
N PRO A 253 -6.87 -8.20 23.83
CA PRO A 253 -8.28 -7.84 23.63
C PRO A 253 -8.97 -7.27 24.88
N SER A 254 -8.39 -7.47 26.07
CA SER A 254 -8.87 -6.89 27.33
C SER A 254 -8.39 -5.46 27.56
N GLY A 255 -7.40 -5.01 26.78
CA GLY A 255 -6.85 -3.67 26.82
C GLY A 255 -7.89 -2.63 26.41
N LYS A 256 -7.66 -1.39 26.86
CA LYS A 256 -8.53 -0.24 26.54
C LYS A 256 -8.36 0.22 25.09
N ASN A 257 -7.14 0.13 24.55
CA ASN A 257 -6.84 0.57 23.19
C ASN A 257 -7.13 -0.53 22.17
N ASN A 258 -8.25 -0.39 21.46
CA ASN A 258 -8.66 -1.25 20.34
C ASN A 258 -8.94 -0.42 19.09
N SER A 259 -8.35 0.77 18.96
CA SER A 259 -8.69 1.72 17.89
C SER A 259 -8.31 1.17 16.52
N PHE A 260 -7.19 0.45 16.39
CA PHE A 260 -6.84 -0.29 15.18
C PHE A 260 -7.98 -1.23 14.76
N GLN A 261 -8.43 -2.09 15.68
CA GLN A 261 -9.47 -3.09 15.41
C GLN A 261 -10.80 -2.41 15.03
N ALA A 262 -11.16 -1.36 15.75
CA ALA A 262 -12.37 -0.59 15.45
C ALA A 262 -12.32 0.03 14.05
N GLN A 263 -11.22 0.70 13.70
CA GLN A 263 -11.03 1.34 12.38
C GLN A 263 -10.95 0.32 11.24
N ALA A 264 -10.19 -0.77 11.43
CA ALA A 264 -10.13 -1.86 10.46
C ALA A 264 -11.51 -2.44 10.17
N PHE A 265 -12.26 -2.77 11.22
CA PHE A 265 -13.60 -3.31 11.06
C PHE A 265 -14.58 -2.30 10.47
N GLU A 266 -14.45 -1.01 10.79
CA GLU A 266 -15.22 0.04 10.13
C GLU A 266 -15.01 -0.01 8.60
N GLY A 267 -13.75 -0.02 8.13
CA GLY A 267 -13.44 -0.12 6.71
C GLY A 267 -13.97 -1.40 6.06
N ILE A 268 -13.89 -2.54 6.78
CA ILE A 268 -14.49 -3.80 6.33
C ILE A 268 -16.01 -3.67 6.19
N TRP A 269 -16.67 -3.14 7.20
CA TRP A 269 -18.13 -3.14 7.31
C TRP A 269 -18.79 -2.10 6.39
N GLU A 270 -18.07 -1.04 6.01
CA GLU A 270 -18.47 -0.15 4.91
C GLU A 270 -18.73 -0.92 3.61
N VAL A 271 -17.92 -1.96 3.35
CA VAL A 271 -17.95 -2.70 2.09
C VAL A 271 -18.75 -4.00 2.20
N LEU A 272 -18.51 -4.84 3.22
CA LEU A 272 -19.21 -6.11 3.38
C LEU A 272 -20.61 -5.97 3.99
N GLY A 273 -20.83 -4.96 4.84
CA GLY A 273 -22.08 -4.79 5.57
C GLY A 273 -23.34 -4.78 4.69
N PRO A 274 -23.36 -4.08 3.53
CA PRO A 274 -24.48 -4.14 2.59
C PRO A 274 -24.85 -5.56 2.14
N TYR A 275 -23.88 -6.46 1.91
CA TYR A 275 -24.12 -7.83 1.45
C TYR A 275 -24.67 -8.74 2.57
N PHE A 276 -24.26 -8.49 3.82
CA PHE A 276 -24.86 -9.16 4.98
C PHE A 276 -26.31 -8.71 5.20
N ARG A 277 -26.61 -7.41 5.06
CA ARG A 277 -27.98 -6.88 5.15
C ARG A 277 -28.90 -7.42 4.07
N GLN A 278 -28.38 -7.61 2.86
CA GLN A 278 -29.08 -8.23 1.74
C GLN A 278 -29.06 -9.76 1.79
N ARG A 279 -28.55 -10.38 2.86
CA ARG A 279 -28.44 -11.85 3.00
C ARG A 279 -27.72 -12.54 1.85
N LYS A 280 -26.84 -11.83 1.15
CA LYS A 280 -25.94 -12.38 0.12
C LYS A 280 -24.66 -12.96 0.73
N ALA A 281 -24.33 -12.54 1.95
CA ALA A 281 -23.26 -13.11 2.75
C ALA A 281 -23.75 -13.45 4.15
N TYR A 282 -23.11 -14.43 4.79
CA TYR A 282 -23.35 -14.80 6.19
C TYR A 282 -22.06 -15.27 6.86
N SER A 283 -21.99 -15.15 8.19
CA SER A 283 -20.89 -15.69 8.99
C SER A 283 -21.28 -17.06 9.54
N PRO A 284 -20.55 -18.14 9.21
CA PRO A 284 -20.80 -19.47 9.76
C PRO A 284 -20.82 -19.52 11.29
N SER A 285 -19.94 -18.75 11.95
CA SER A 285 -19.87 -18.67 13.41
C SER A 285 -20.97 -17.82 14.04
N GLN A 286 -21.78 -17.14 13.22
CA GLN A 286 -22.82 -16.18 13.63
C GLN A 286 -22.28 -14.96 14.38
N ARG A 287 -20.96 -14.73 14.35
CA ARG A 287 -20.33 -13.51 14.91
C ARG A 287 -20.73 -12.25 14.13
N LEU A 288 -21.11 -12.40 12.86
CA LEU A 288 -21.63 -11.31 12.03
C LEU A 288 -23.02 -11.66 11.51
N SER A 289 -23.90 -10.66 11.47
CA SER A 289 -25.27 -10.80 11.02
C SER A 289 -25.74 -9.57 10.25
N PHE A 290 -26.98 -9.60 9.77
CA PHE A 290 -27.60 -8.42 9.14
C PHE A 290 -27.86 -7.27 10.13
N PHE A 291 -27.81 -7.52 11.45
CA PHE A 291 -27.94 -6.48 12.48
C PHE A 291 -26.61 -5.82 12.84
N THR A 292 -25.48 -6.41 12.43
CA THR A 292 -24.15 -5.91 12.77
C THR A 292 -23.95 -4.49 12.23
N THR A 293 -23.28 -3.68 13.04
CA THR A 293 -22.92 -2.28 12.82
C THR A 293 -21.40 -2.13 12.85
N LYS A 294 -20.88 -0.98 12.43
CA LYS A 294 -19.44 -0.68 12.47
C LYS A 294 -18.84 -0.76 13.88
N SER A 295 -19.66 -0.65 14.93
CA SER A 295 -19.21 -0.68 16.32
C SER A 295 -19.07 -2.09 16.90
N ASP A 296 -19.51 -3.12 16.18
CA ASP A 296 -19.53 -4.51 16.66
C ASP A 296 -18.21 -5.25 16.36
N TYR A 297 -17.11 -4.52 16.19
CA TYR A 297 -15.78 -5.08 15.89
C TYR A 297 -15.32 -6.12 16.93
N LYS A 298 -15.80 -6.01 18.18
CA LYS A 298 -15.50 -6.95 19.27
C LYS A 298 -16.02 -8.36 19.00
N ASP A 299 -17.05 -8.50 18.18
CA ASP A 299 -17.65 -9.81 17.88
C ASP A 299 -16.72 -10.66 17.01
N VAL A 300 -15.80 -10.04 16.28
CA VAL A 300 -14.81 -10.72 15.42
C VAL A 300 -13.38 -10.62 15.94
N MET A 301 -13.17 -9.86 17.02
CA MET A 301 -11.88 -9.68 17.68
C MET A 301 -11.53 -10.88 18.57
N PHE A 302 -10.26 -11.28 18.58
CA PHE A 302 -9.78 -12.37 19.43
C PHE A 302 -8.31 -12.22 19.80
N LYS A 303 -7.87 -12.93 20.85
CA LYS A 303 -6.47 -12.91 21.28
C LYS A 303 -5.58 -13.67 20.30
N ALA A 304 -4.55 -13.02 19.77
CA ALA A 304 -3.55 -13.68 18.95
C ALA A 304 -2.16 -13.14 19.25
N THR A 305 -1.31 -13.99 19.81
CA THR A 305 0.13 -13.73 19.98
C THR A 305 0.99 -14.87 19.42
N LYS A 306 0.34 -15.94 18.91
CA LYS A 306 0.95 -17.14 18.33
C LYS A 306 -0.06 -17.86 17.43
N ASP A 307 0.45 -18.62 16.46
CA ASP A 307 -0.34 -19.37 15.46
C ASP A 307 -1.46 -20.21 16.09
N SER A 308 -1.16 -20.93 17.17
CA SER A 308 -2.12 -21.87 17.78
C SER A 308 -3.41 -21.19 18.22
N GLN A 309 -3.36 -19.92 18.64
CA GLN A 309 -4.55 -19.18 19.06
C GLN A 309 -5.44 -18.80 17.88
N ILE A 310 -4.84 -18.45 16.75
CA ILE A 310 -5.57 -18.18 15.50
C ILE A 310 -6.17 -19.48 14.96
N GLU A 311 -5.40 -20.57 15.01
CA GLU A 311 -5.89 -21.87 14.60
C GLU A 311 -7.09 -22.33 15.43
N ASP A 312 -7.00 -22.23 16.76
CA ASP A 312 -8.06 -22.64 17.68
C ASP A 312 -9.31 -21.77 17.51
N GLU A 313 -9.15 -20.45 17.32
CA GLU A 313 -10.25 -19.54 17.03
C GLU A 313 -10.97 -19.92 15.72
N LEU A 314 -10.22 -20.13 14.63
CA LEU A 314 -10.83 -20.49 13.34
C LEU A 314 -11.51 -21.86 13.41
N LYS A 315 -10.88 -22.85 14.06
CA LYS A 315 -11.48 -24.16 14.30
C LYS A 315 -12.80 -24.02 15.04
N SER A 316 -12.82 -23.27 16.15
CA SER A 316 -14.02 -23.04 16.95
C SER A 316 -15.15 -22.35 16.14
N ARG A 317 -14.81 -21.39 15.28
CA ARG A 317 -15.77 -20.71 14.40
C ARG A 317 -16.39 -21.62 13.33
N LEU A 318 -15.64 -22.62 12.90
CA LEU A 318 -16.03 -23.58 11.86
C LEU A 318 -16.39 -24.97 12.43
N GLU A 319 -16.58 -25.09 13.75
CA GLU A 319 -17.02 -26.31 14.41
C GLU A 319 -18.55 -26.42 14.37
N THR A 320 -19.08 -27.55 13.90
CA THR A 320 -20.50 -27.88 14.05
C THR A 320 -20.76 -28.66 15.33
N LYS A 321 -21.51 -28.07 16.27
CA LYS A 321 -21.99 -28.81 17.45
C LYS A 321 -22.85 -30.01 17.02
N GLY A 322 -22.33 -31.23 17.21
CA GLY A 322 -23.11 -32.47 17.20
C GLY A 322 -23.39 -33.13 15.85
N ARG A 323 -22.72 -32.74 14.76
CA ARG A 323 -22.75 -33.45 13.48
C ARG A 323 -21.35 -33.47 12.88
N ASP A 324 -20.92 -34.56 12.25
CA ASP A 324 -19.73 -34.63 11.37
C ASP A 324 -19.93 -33.79 10.08
N ALA A 325 -20.61 -32.65 10.18
CA ALA A 325 -21.01 -31.83 9.05
C ALA A 325 -19.90 -30.82 8.77
N ALA A 326 -19.24 -30.98 7.64
CA ALA A 326 -18.30 -29.99 7.14
C ALA A 326 -18.98 -28.62 6.96
N VAL A 327 -18.35 -27.56 7.48
CA VAL A 327 -18.82 -26.17 7.36
C VAL A 327 -18.32 -25.59 6.07
N ARG A 328 -19.21 -25.12 5.19
CA ARG A 328 -18.80 -24.36 4.02
C ARG A 328 -18.25 -23.00 4.44
N ILE A 329 -17.10 -22.62 3.90
CA ILE A 329 -16.52 -21.28 3.98
C ILE A 329 -16.06 -20.88 2.58
N ASP A 330 -16.47 -19.72 2.08
CA ASP A 330 -16.09 -19.21 0.76
C ASP A 330 -14.94 -18.20 0.84
N GLY A 331 -14.91 -17.41 1.92
CA GLY A 331 -13.88 -16.39 2.12
C GLY A 331 -13.53 -16.18 3.59
N ILE A 332 -12.24 -15.96 3.86
CA ILE A 332 -11.72 -15.54 5.16
C ILE A 332 -10.99 -14.23 4.97
N LEU A 333 -11.49 -13.18 5.62
CA LEU A 333 -10.78 -11.91 5.74
C LEU A 333 -9.81 -12.04 6.93
N ALA A 334 -8.57 -12.44 6.66
CA ALA A 334 -7.50 -12.42 7.63
C ALA A 334 -6.77 -11.07 7.54
N MET A 335 -6.70 -10.36 8.65
CA MET A 335 -6.25 -8.95 8.66
C MET A 335 -4.77 -8.74 8.34
N ASN A 336 -3.92 -9.76 8.53
CA ASN A 336 -2.51 -9.76 8.11
C ASN A 336 -2.08 -11.15 7.65
N ASP A 337 -0.90 -11.22 7.04
CA ASP A 337 -0.33 -12.48 6.51
C ASP A 337 -0.06 -13.50 7.63
N PHE A 338 0.33 -13.05 8.82
CA PHE A 338 0.46 -13.92 9.99
C PHE A 338 -0.84 -14.67 10.33
N THR A 339 -1.98 -13.96 10.30
CA THR A 339 -3.31 -14.55 10.52
C THR A 339 -3.71 -15.46 9.37
N ALA A 340 -3.37 -15.09 8.13
CA ALA A 340 -3.62 -15.91 6.96
C ALA A 340 -2.86 -17.24 7.03
N ALA A 341 -1.57 -17.21 7.36
CA ALA A 341 -0.71 -18.38 7.49
C ALA A 341 -1.23 -19.38 8.54
N ALA A 342 -1.62 -18.89 9.72
CA ALA A 342 -2.22 -19.74 10.75
C ALA A 342 -3.60 -20.27 10.33
N SER A 343 -4.41 -19.47 9.63
CA SER A 343 -5.70 -19.91 9.07
C SER A 343 -5.53 -21.06 8.07
N ILE A 344 -4.51 -20.99 7.21
CA ILE A 344 -4.15 -22.06 6.26
C ILE A 344 -3.82 -23.36 7.01
N LYS A 345 -3.05 -23.29 8.10
CA LYS A 345 -2.72 -24.47 8.93
C LYS A 345 -3.97 -25.11 9.55
N ALA A 346 -4.87 -24.28 10.09
CA ALA A 346 -6.13 -24.75 10.64
C ALA A 346 -7.01 -25.43 9.57
N LEU A 347 -7.21 -24.80 8.41
CA LEU A 347 -8.01 -25.36 7.32
C LEU A 347 -7.46 -26.72 6.83
N LYS A 348 -6.14 -26.85 6.66
CA LYS A 348 -5.50 -28.14 6.32
C LYS A 348 -5.81 -29.20 7.37
N THR A 349 -5.67 -28.86 8.65
CA THR A 349 -5.95 -29.78 9.77
C THR A 349 -7.43 -30.18 9.82
N MET A 350 -8.33 -29.26 9.46
CA MET A 350 -9.76 -29.51 9.36
C MET A 350 -10.16 -30.27 8.09
N GLY A 351 -9.22 -30.55 7.19
CA GLY A 351 -9.42 -31.33 5.97
C GLY A 351 -10.04 -30.55 4.81
N TYR A 352 -9.89 -29.22 4.78
CA TYR A 352 -10.18 -28.44 3.58
C TYR A 352 -9.15 -28.72 2.49
N SER A 353 -9.59 -28.74 1.23
CA SER A 353 -8.77 -29.11 0.09
C SER A 353 -9.07 -28.27 -1.15
N GLY A 354 -8.09 -28.18 -2.05
CA GLY A 354 -8.11 -27.30 -3.21
C GLY A 354 -7.25 -26.06 -2.99
N SER A 355 -7.48 -25.04 -3.82
CA SER A 355 -6.78 -23.76 -3.79
C SER A 355 -7.77 -22.62 -4.01
N SER A 356 -7.40 -21.41 -3.59
CA SER A 356 -8.16 -20.19 -3.91
C SER A 356 -8.23 -19.90 -5.41
N MET A 357 -7.36 -20.54 -6.21
CA MET A 357 -7.45 -20.52 -7.68
C MET A 357 -8.70 -21.24 -8.20
N ASP A 358 -9.18 -22.25 -7.47
CA ASP A 358 -10.40 -23.00 -7.81
C ASP A 358 -11.67 -22.20 -7.49
N VAL A 359 -11.55 -21.16 -6.65
CA VAL A 359 -12.63 -20.23 -6.37
C VAL A 359 -12.70 -19.21 -7.50
N ASN A 360 -13.50 -19.55 -8.52
CA ASN A 360 -13.71 -18.70 -9.67
C ASN A 360 -15.00 -17.88 -9.50
N PRO A 361 -14.95 -16.54 -9.32
CA PRO A 361 -16.04 -15.72 -9.82
C PRO A 361 -16.03 -15.93 -11.33
N SER A 362 -17.17 -16.03 -11.97
CA SER A 362 -17.33 -16.04 -13.43
C SER A 362 -16.20 -15.27 -14.13
N ILE A 363 -15.49 -15.90 -15.08
CA ILE A 363 -14.50 -15.27 -15.94
C ILE A 363 -15.07 -13.94 -16.48
N THR A 364 -14.65 -12.82 -15.90
CA THR A 364 -14.65 -11.51 -16.57
C THR A 364 -13.32 -11.41 -17.28
N ILE A 365 -13.30 -11.95 -18.49
CA ILE A 365 -12.76 -11.31 -19.70
C ILE A 365 -11.76 -10.19 -19.38
N PHE A 366 -10.50 -10.60 -19.22
CA PHE A 366 -9.36 -9.94 -19.86
C PHE A 366 -9.33 -10.25 -21.38
N ASP A 367 -10.51 -10.43 -21.99
CA ASP A 367 -10.69 -10.78 -23.40
C ASP A 367 -11.10 -9.57 -24.27
N VAL A 368 -10.88 -8.30 -23.86
CA VAL A 368 -11.13 -7.15 -24.76
C VAL A 368 -9.98 -6.13 -24.93
N VAL A 369 -8.84 -6.20 -24.22
CA VAL A 369 -7.72 -5.25 -24.52
C VAL A 369 -6.34 -5.90 -24.65
N GLY A 370 -6.29 -7.19 -25.02
CA GLY A 370 -5.04 -7.87 -25.41
C GLY A 370 -5.09 -8.61 -26.76
N ASN A 371 -6.27 -8.90 -27.29
CA ASN A 371 -6.44 -9.73 -28.49
C ASN A 371 -6.65 -8.94 -29.80
N ILE A 372 -6.15 -7.70 -29.88
CA ILE A 372 -6.17 -6.89 -31.12
C ILE A 372 -4.96 -7.18 -32.04
N ALA A 373 -3.99 -8.00 -31.63
CA ALA A 373 -2.90 -8.46 -32.49
C ALA A 373 -3.02 -9.96 -32.75
N GLY A 374 -3.95 -10.32 -33.64
CA GLY A 374 -4.42 -11.71 -33.83
C GLY A 374 -3.37 -12.75 -34.22
N ARG A 375 -3.65 -14.01 -33.83
CA ARG A 375 -3.99 -15.15 -34.72
C ARG A 375 -3.75 -16.49 -34.01
N LYS A 376 -4.78 -17.01 -33.34
CA LYS A 376 -5.10 -18.46 -33.26
C LYS A 376 -6.54 -18.63 -32.74
N PRO A 377 -7.37 -19.49 -33.34
CA PRO A 377 -8.76 -19.65 -32.91
C PRO A 377 -8.80 -20.48 -31.62
N LEU A 378 -9.18 -19.86 -30.51
CA LEU A 378 -9.58 -20.57 -29.30
C LEU A 378 -11.08 -20.88 -29.41
N ASN A 379 -11.40 -22.13 -29.73
CA ASN A 379 -12.74 -22.67 -29.54
C ASN A 379 -13.01 -22.75 -28.03
N ARG A 380 -13.73 -21.77 -27.49
CA ARG A 380 -14.33 -21.84 -26.15
C ARG A 380 -15.84 -21.94 -26.32
N GLN A 381 -16.33 -23.17 -26.38
CA GLN A 381 -17.75 -23.42 -26.21
C GLN A 381 -18.16 -23.14 -24.76
N ARG A 382 -19.36 -22.60 -24.59
CA ARG A 382 -20.09 -22.60 -23.31
C ARG A 382 -20.14 -24.04 -22.83
N VAL A 383 -19.71 -24.35 -21.60
CA VAL A 383 -20.10 -25.63 -20.99
C VAL A 383 -21.63 -25.60 -20.89
N PRO A 384 -22.36 -26.45 -21.61
CA PRO A 384 -23.81 -26.50 -21.47
C PRO A 384 -24.13 -26.86 -20.04
N ASN A 385 -25.10 -26.15 -19.43
CA ASN A 385 -25.79 -26.70 -18.27
C ASN A 385 -26.24 -28.12 -18.65
N PRO A 386 -26.12 -29.13 -17.75
CA PRO A 386 -26.81 -30.39 -17.95
C PRO A 386 -28.25 -30.04 -18.33
N ALA A 387 -28.67 -30.53 -19.50
CA ALA A 387 -29.98 -30.21 -20.02
C ALA A 387 -31.01 -30.50 -18.92
N GLN A 388 -31.80 -29.49 -18.56
CA GLN A 388 -33.14 -29.74 -18.08
C GLN A 388 -33.88 -30.40 -19.26
N SER A 389 -33.77 -31.71 -19.38
CA SER A 389 -34.84 -32.50 -19.98
C SER A 389 -36.03 -32.29 -19.07
N GLY A 390 -37.07 -31.65 -19.61
CA GLY A 390 -38.30 -31.40 -18.88
C GLY A 390 -38.83 -32.70 -18.28
N ASP A 391 -38.89 -32.72 -16.96
CA ASP A 391 -39.87 -33.46 -16.19
C ASP A 391 -40.05 -32.73 -14.85
N GLU A 392 -41.31 -32.51 -14.50
CA GLU A 392 -41.74 -31.89 -13.24
C GLU A 392 -41.39 -32.79 -12.04
N SER A 393 -40.11 -32.83 -11.65
CA SER A 393 -39.67 -33.36 -10.36
C SER A 393 -38.21 -33.04 -10.08
N ALA A 394 -37.83 -31.77 -10.04
CA ALA A 394 -36.50 -31.38 -9.56
C ALA A 394 -36.48 -31.36 -8.02
N GLN A 395 -36.00 -32.44 -7.42
CA GLN A 395 -35.50 -32.39 -6.04
C GLN A 395 -34.33 -31.38 -5.97
N PRO A 396 -34.19 -30.63 -4.86
CA PRO A 396 -33.07 -29.70 -4.70
C PRO A 396 -31.75 -30.48 -4.76
N SER A 397 -30.81 -29.98 -5.57
CA SER A 397 -29.46 -30.50 -5.69
C SER A 397 -28.86 -30.69 -4.30
N GLN A 398 -28.71 -31.95 -3.86
CA GLN A 398 -28.01 -32.26 -2.62
C GLN A 398 -26.55 -31.87 -2.80
N THR A 399 -26.13 -30.77 -2.17
CA THR A 399 -24.71 -30.51 -1.86
C THR A 399 -24.16 -31.73 -1.16
N THR A 400 -23.28 -32.48 -1.83
CA THR A 400 -22.61 -33.64 -1.25
C THR A 400 -21.68 -33.17 -0.12
N LYS A 401 -21.47 -34.01 0.91
CA LYS A 401 -20.56 -33.73 2.05
C LYS A 401 -19.12 -33.31 1.65
N THR A 402 -18.73 -33.53 0.39
CA THR A 402 -17.43 -33.18 -0.19
C THR A 402 -17.31 -31.72 -0.62
N ASP A 403 -18.41 -31.02 -0.94
CA ASP A 403 -18.37 -29.60 -1.37
C ASP A 403 -18.15 -28.63 -0.21
N SER A 404 -18.51 -29.02 1.01
CA SER A 404 -18.40 -28.12 2.16
C SER A 404 -16.99 -28.00 2.73
N LYS A 405 -16.00 -28.79 2.27
CA LYS A 405 -14.58 -28.62 2.61
C LYS A 405 -13.74 -28.11 1.44
N GLN A 406 -14.35 -27.37 0.51
CA GLN A 406 -13.61 -26.68 -0.54
C GLN A 406 -12.78 -25.53 0.06
N TRP A 407 -11.56 -25.35 -0.43
CA TRP A 407 -10.65 -24.28 0.00
C TRP A 407 -11.25 -22.88 -0.23
N PRO A 408 -11.27 -21.98 0.77
CA PRO A 408 -11.77 -20.62 0.63
C PRO A 408 -10.74 -19.68 -0.02
N ILE A 409 -11.17 -18.48 -0.41
CA ILE A 409 -10.22 -17.36 -0.59
C ILE A 409 -9.78 -16.83 0.78
N ILE A 410 -8.50 -16.52 0.94
CA ILE A 410 -7.95 -15.97 2.19
C ILE A 410 -7.17 -14.70 1.84
N THR A 411 -7.54 -13.57 2.45
CA THR A 411 -6.80 -12.31 2.31
C THR A 411 -5.64 -12.24 3.31
N GLY A 412 -4.77 -11.26 3.14
CA GLY A 412 -3.74 -10.88 4.10
C GLY A 412 -3.28 -9.46 3.85
N PHE A 413 -2.31 -9.00 4.64
CA PHE A 413 -1.69 -7.68 4.52
C PHE A 413 -0.29 -7.73 5.14
N GLY A 414 0.65 -7.06 4.51
CA GLY A 414 2.05 -6.94 4.91
C GLY A 414 3.06 -7.46 3.88
N ALA A 415 2.63 -8.37 2.98
CA ALA A 415 3.48 -9.07 2.02
C ALA A 415 4.71 -9.73 2.68
N TYR A 416 4.48 -10.55 3.70
CA TYR A 416 5.55 -11.18 4.47
C TYR A 416 6.30 -12.15 3.55
N ILE A 417 7.62 -12.01 3.44
CA ILE A 417 8.43 -12.83 2.53
C ILE A 417 8.22 -14.32 2.80
N SER A 418 8.16 -14.71 4.08
CA SER A 418 7.87 -16.08 4.52
C SER A 418 6.51 -16.62 4.10
N ASP A 419 5.54 -15.74 3.78
CA ASP A 419 4.18 -16.11 3.39
C ASP A 419 3.94 -15.98 1.88
N ILE A 420 4.87 -15.39 1.11
CA ILE A 420 4.81 -15.33 -0.35
C ILE A 420 4.58 -16.70 -1.00
N PRO A 421 5.22 -17.81 -0.56
CA PRO A 421 4.93 -19.13 -1.10
C PRO A 421 3.47 -19.56 -0.92
N ASN A 422 2.77 -19.11 0.11
CA ASN A 422 1.33 -19.39 0.28
C ASN A 422 0.50 -18.71 -0.82
N ILE A 423 0.91 -17.52 -1.27
CA ILE A 423 0.29 -16.78 -2.38
C ILE A 423 0.55 -17.48 -3.70
N VAL A 424 1.81 -17.84 -3.98
CA VAL A 424 2.21 -18.54 -5.22
C VAL A 424 1.45 -19.87 -5.37
N ASN A 425 1.29 -20.62 -4.26
CA ASN A 425 0.55 -21.88 -4.24
C ASN A 425 -0.99 -21.71 -4.17
N GLY A 426 -1.48 -20.47 -4.09
CA GLY A 426 -2.90 -20.14 -4.00
C GLY A 426 -3.58 -20.60 -2.71
N LEU A 427 -2.82 -20.90 -1.65
CA LEU A 427 -3.38 -21.19 -0.33
C LEU A 427 -3.84 -19.90 0.35
N GLN A 428 -3.04 -18.84 0.22
CA GLN A 428 -3.46 -17.46 0.43
C GLN A 428 -3.81 -16.88 -0.93
N TRP A 429 -4.97 -16.22 -1.06
CA TRP A 429 -5.39 -15.69 -2.35
C TRP A 429 -4.67 -14.38 -2.67
N MET A 430 -4.62 -13.47 -1.69
CA MET A 430 -3.98 -12.18 -1.84
C MET A 430 -3.34 -11.70 -0.54
N THR A 431 -2.38 -10.80 -0.66
CA THR A 431 -1.93 -9.90 0.39
C THR A 431 -2.06 -8.45 -0.08
N GLY A 432 -1.98 -7.51 0.85
CA GLY A 432 -1.92 -6.09 0.55
C GLY A 432 -0.65 -5.45 1.09
N LEU A 433 -0.22 -4.35 0.48
CA LEU A 433 0.89 -3.54 0.95
C LEU A 433 0.75 -2.09 0.45
N VAL A 434 1.47 -1.16 1.06
CA VAL A 434 1.67 0.21 0.56
C VAL A 434 2.63 0.19 -0.64
N ASP A 435 2.25 0.85 -1.73
CA ASP A 435 3.13 1.05 -2.91
C ASP A 435 4.23 2.08 -2.62
N VAL A 436 5.23 1.70 -1.83
CA VAL A 436 6.34 2.60 -1.48
C VAL A 436 7.00 3.25 -2.71
N HIS A 437 7.17 2.54 -3.83
CA HIS A 437 7.85 3.08 -5.00
C HIS A 437 7.01 4.16 -5.70
N ALA A 438 5.74 3.90 -5.97
CA ALA A 438 4.85 4.91 -6.56
C ALA A 438 4.67 6.12 -5.63
N ASN A 439 4.49 5.87 -4.33
CA ASN A 439 4.24 6.92 -3.35
C ASN A 439 5.47 7.80 -3.13
N THR A 440 6.68 7.22 -3.05
CA THR A 440 7.92 8.00 -2.88
C THR A 440 8.30 8.79 -4.14
N GLY A 441 7.99 8.27 -5.33
CA GLY A 441 8.07 9.04 -6.59
C GLY A 441 7.21 10.30 -6.51
N THR A 442 5.97 10.17 -6.05
CA THR A 442 5.05 11.32 -5.90
C THR A 442 5.54 12.30 -4.82
N ILE A 443 6.08 11.82 -3.69
CA ILE A 443 6.65 12.68 -2.64
C ILE A 443 7.88 13.46 -3.14
N ALA A 444 8.76 12.82 -3.94
CA ALA A 444 9.91 13.49 -4.55
C ALA A 444 9.48 14.60 -5.51
N GLN A 445 8.45 14.34 -6.33
CA GLN A 445 7.86 15.33 -7.23
C GLN A 445 7.22 16.50 -6.47
N ILE A 446 6.53 16.23 -5.35
CA ILE A 446 6.02 17.27 -4.46
C ILE A 446 7.15 18.16 -3.96
N ALA A 447 8.25 17.56 -3.45
CA ALA A 447 9.38 18.31 -2.95
C ALA A 447 10.05 19.18 -4.04
N LEU A 448 10.19 18.64 -5.25
CA LEU A 448 10.71 19.38 -6.40
C LEU A 448 9.82 20.58 -6.77
N GLN A 449 8.52 20.37 -6.89
CA GLN A 449 7.57 21.43 -7.24
C GLN A 449 7.50 22.50 -6.15
N LEU A 450 7.52 22.11 -4.88
CA LEU A 450 7.61 23.05 -3.75
C LEU A 450 8.87 23.92 -3.85
N ASN A 451 10.04 23.31 -4.04
CA ASN A 451 11.31 24.04 -4.14
C ASN A 451 11.35 25.00 -5.34
N ARG A 452 10.68 24.66 -6.44
CA ARG A 452 10.53 25.51 -7.62
C ARG A 452 9.38 26.52 -7.53
N LYS A 453 8.65 26.53 -6.41
CA LYS A 453 7.44 27.36 -6.21
C LYS A 453 6.39 27.13 -7.31
N GLU A 454 6.36 25.92 -7.87
CA GLU A 454 5.40 25.48 -8.86
C GLU A 454 4.06 25.12 -8.18
N LYS A 455 2.98 25.08 -8.96
CA LYS A 455 1.67 24.71 -8.45
C LYS A 455 1.54 23.20 -8.29
N LEU A 456 1.19 22.76 -7.09
CA LEU A 456 0.90 21.35 -6.78
C LEU A 456 -0.35 20.78 -7.48
N SER A 457 -1.17 21.63 -8.10
CA SER A 457 -2.37 21.20 -8.86
C SER A 457 -2.05 20.30 -10.05
N ASN A 458 -0.78 20.18 -10.42
CA ASN A 458 -0.31 19.29 -11.49
C ASN A 458 -0.13 17.83 -11.01
N ILE A 459 -0.24 17.57 -9.71
CA ILE A 459 -0.14 16.24 -9.11
C ILE A 459 -1.56 15.72 -8.89
N ALA A 460 -1.97 14.73 -9.68
CA ALA A 460 -3.36 14.26 -9.76
C ALA A 460 -3.83 13.56 -8.48
N GLU A 461 -2.88 13.00 -7.72
CA GLU A 461 -3.09 12.23 -6.51
C GLU A 461 -3.34 13.12 -5.28
N LEU A 462 -3.01 14.42 -5.37
CA LEU A 462 -3.27 15.38 -4.30
C LEU A 462 -4.75 15.77 -4.27
N LYS A 463 -5.35 15.61 -3.10
CA LYS A 463 -6.68 16.13 -2.77
C LYS A 463 -6.57 17.12 -1.62
N THR A 464 -7.70 17.69 -1.23
CA THR A 464 -7.76 18.53 -0.04
C THR A 464 -8.39 17.73 1.10
N SER A 465 -7.81 17.82 2.30
CA SER A 465 -8.32 17.20 3.53
C SER A 465 -8.24 18.18 4.70
N ASP A 466 -9.04 17.97 5.74
CA ASP A 466 -9.11 18.77 6.97
C ASP A 466 -8.42 18.11 8.18
N ASP A 467 -7.51 17.14 7.93
CA ASP A 467 -6.76 16.39 8.96
C ASP A 467 -6.00 17.28 9.96
N TYR A 468 -5.72 18.53 9.61
CA TYR A 468 -5.05 19.54 10.44
C TYR A 468 -5.98 20.66 10.92
N GLY A 469 -7.30 20.43 10.92
CA GLY A 469 -8.30 21.46 11.22
C GLY A 469 -8.35 22.59 10.18
N SER A 470 -7.69 22.41 9.05
CA SER A 470 -7.66 23.32 7.90
C SER A 470 -7.47 22.53 6.61
N GLU A 471 -8.06 23.04 5.53
CA GLU A 471 -7.93 22.45 4.19
C GLU A 471 -6.50 22.55 3.70
N ILE A 472 -5.82 21.41 3.61
CA ILE A 472 -4.45 21.30 3.09
C ILE A 472 -4.35 20.28 1.96
N PRO A 473 -3.36 20.41 1.06
CA PRO A 473 -3.03 19.36 0.11
C PRO A 473 -2.63 18.07 0.84
N THR A 474 -3.33 16.99 0.53
CA THR A 474 -3.14 15.66 1.11
C THR A 474 -2.95 14.63 0.00
N LEU A 475 -1.85 13.88 0.07
CA LEU A 475 -1.57 12.76 -0.81
C LEU A 475 -2.16 11.49 -0.21
N HIS A 476 -3.27 11.02 -0.76
CA HIS A 476 -3.80 9.70 -0.41
C HIS A 476 -3.03 8.63 -1.19
N ILE A 477 -2.24 7.84 -0.47
CA ILE A 477 -1.43 6.81 -1.08
C ILE A 477 -2.28 5.65 -1.62
N THR A 478 -1.75 4.97 -2.63
CA THR A 478 -2.36 3.77 -3.19
C THR A 478 -1.85 2.52 -2.47
N LEU A 479 -2.77 1.60 -2.14
CA LEU A 479 -2.46 0.25 -1.69
C LEU A 479 -2.39 -0.70 -2.88
N LEU A 480 -1.41 -1.60 -2.87
CA LEU A 480 -1.29 -2.70 -3.81
C LEU A 480 -1.98 -3.93 -3.23
N ALA A 481 -2.87 -4.53 -4.02
CA ALA A 481 -3.33 -5.90 -3.80
C ALA A 481 -2.48 -6.84 -4.66
N VAL A 482 -1.85 -7.82 -4.03
CA VAL A 482 -0.95 -8.79 -4.67
C VAL A 482 -1.53 -10.18 -4.55
N SER A 483 -1.60 -10.88 -5.67
CA SER A 483 -1.99 -12.28 -5.81
C SER A 483 -0.98 -12.99 -6.72
N ALA A 484 -1.09 -14.31 -6.86
CA ALA A 484 -0.25 -15.05 -7.81
C ALA A 484 -0.29 -14.48 -9.24
N ALA A 485 -1.42 -13.90 -9.66
CA ALA A 485 -1.62 -13.40 -11.02
C ALA A 485 -0.79 -12.15 -11.35
N ASN A 486 -0.48 -11.30 -10.35
CA ASN A 486 0.27 -10.06 -10.54
C ASN A 486 1.56 -9.98 -9.71
N LEU A 487 1.91 -11.01 -8.94
CA LEU A 487 3.07 -11.02 -8.04
C LEU A 487 4.36 -10.57 -8.72
N LYS A 488 4.65 -11.08 -9.91
CA LYS A 488 5.86 -10.69 -10.66
C LYS A 488 5.88 -9.19 -10.94
N ALA A 489 4.79 -8.65 -11.50
CA ALA A 489 4.72 -7.24 -11.86
C ALA A 489 4.64 -6.31 -10.64
N ALA A 490 4.04 -6.77 -9.54
CA ALA A 490 3.82 -5.97 -8.34
C ALA A 490 5.00 -6.00 -7.36
N LEU A 491 5.72 -7.12 -7.24
CA LEU A 491 6.78 -7.29 -6.24
C LEU A 491 8.17 -7.59 -6.82
N ILE A 492 8.27 -8.36 -7.91
CA ILE A 492 9.58 -8.77 -8.46
C ILE A 492 10.15 -7.69 -9.38
N ASP A 493 9.38 -7.27 -10.38
CA ASP A 493 9.82 -6.28 -11.38
C ASP A 493 10.17 -4.92 -10.76
N PRO A 494 9.45 -4.42 -9.74
CA PRO A 494 9.84 -3.20 -9.03
C PRO A 494 11.00 -3.39 -8.04
N GLY A 495 11.39 -4.64 -7.75
CA GLY A 495 12.51 -4.95 -6.86
C GLY A 495 12.17 -5.01 -5.37
N TYR A 496 10.90 -5.19 -5.00
CA TYR A 496 10.49 -5.42 -3.61
C TYR A 496 10.99 -6.77 -3.07
N ILE A 497 10.98 -7.81 -3.90
CA ILE A 497 11.53 -9.14 -3.59
C ILE A 497 12.30 -9.70 -4.79
N SER A 498 13.18 -10.66 -4.56
CA SER A 498 13.82 -11.44 -5.61
C SER A 498 12.96 -12.63 -6.07
N LEU A 499 13.34 -13.26 -7.20
CA LEU A 499 12.74 -14.54 -7.62
C LEU A 499 12.95 -15.65 -6.57
N ALA A 500 14.11 -15.65 -5.92
CA ALA A 500 14.44 -16.63 -4.88
C ALA A 500 13.53 -16.47 -3.65
N ASP A 501 13.21 -15.24 -3.26
CA ASP A 501 12.27 -14.96 -2.16
C ASP A 501 10.85 -15.45 -2.46
N ALA A 502 10.50 -15.62 -3.74
CA ALA A 502 9.20 -16.13 -4.18
C ALA A 502 9.16 -17.65 -4.37
N ASP A 503 10.27 -18.37 -4.12
CA ASP A 503 10.46 -19.78 -4.50
C ASP A 503 10.19 -20.03 -6.00
N MET A 504 10.56 -19.08 -6.87
CA MET A 504 10.30 -19.07 -8.32
C MET A 504 11.54 -19.20 -9.21
#